data_AF-A0A845PTS5-F1
#
_entry.id   AF-A0A845PTS5-F1
#
_cell.length_a   1.000
_cell.length_b   1.000
_cell.length_c   1.000
_cell.angle_alpha   90.00
_cell.angle_beta   90.00
_cell.angle_gamma   90.00
#
_symmetry.space_group_name_H-M   'P 1'
#
loop_
_entity.id
_entity.type
_entity.pdbx_description
1 polymer ?
#
loop_
_entity_poly.entity_id
_entity_poly.type
_entity_poly.pdbx_seq_one_letter_code
_entity_poly.pdbx_strand_id
1 'polypeptide(L)' 'RKNQHGYNPQPYIFRKYRKPIETLFSQLCDQFMIRRNYSKSFDGFKNRILSKIMAMTVIQCINKQNNRNINN' A
#
# COMPACT_ATOMS: atom_id res chain seq x y z
N ARG A 1 -17.70 -2.15 -6.98
CA ARG A 1 -17.08 -1.64 -8.23
C ARG A 1 -18.19 -1.53 -9.27
N LYS A 2 -18.86 -0.37 -9.34
CA LYS A 2 -19.91 -0.10 -10.35
C LYS A 2 -19.32 0.54 -11.62
N ASN A 3 -18.09 1.06 -11.55
CA ASN A 3 -17.44 1.85 -12.62
C ASN A 3 -16.53 1.03 -13.57
N GLN A 4 -16.56 -0.30 -13.54
CA GLN A 4 -15.82 -1.11 -14.52
C GLN A 4 -16.80 -1.73 -15.51
N HIS A 5 -17.00 -1.06 -16.64
CA HIS A 5 -17.79 -1.59 -17.74
C HIS A 5 -17.06 -2.78 -18.39
N GLY A 6 -17.76 -3.90 -18.59
CA GLY A 6 -17.20 -5.11 -19.21
C GLY A 6 -16.28 -5.96 -18.32
N TYR A 7 -16.40 -5.86 -16.99
CA TYR A 7 -15.54 -6.61 -16.09
C TYR A 7 -15.83 -8.12 -16.12
N ASN A 8 -14.85 -8.90 -16.60
CA ASN A 8 -14.88 -10.36 -16.46
C ASN A 8 -14.40 -10.79 -15.07
N PRO A 9 -15.12 -11.69 -14.38
CA PRO A 9 -14.75 -12.16 -13.06
C PRO A 9 -13.42 -12.92 -13.11
N GLN A 10 -12.42 -12.41 -12.38
CA GLN A 10 -11.14 -13.10 -12.20
C GLN A 10 -11.28 -14.29 -11.24
N PRO A 11 -10.38 -15.29 -11.32
CA PRO A 11 -10.33 -16.41 -10.39
C PRO A 11 -10.31 -15.94 -8.93
N TYR A 12 -10.96 -16.71 -8.04
CA TYR A 12 -11.16 -16.35 -6.62
C TYR A 12 -9.85 -15.98 -5.91
N ILE A 13 -8.78 -16.73 -6.18
CA ILE A 13 -7.46 -16.54 -5.58
C ILE A 13 -6.98 -15.10 -5.81
N PHE A 14 -7.00 -14.63 -7.05
CA PHE A 14 -6.55 -13.26 -7.37
C PHE A 14 -7.46 -12.19 -6.79
N ARG A 15 -8.77 -12.45 -6.70
CA ARG A 15 -9.71 -11.49 -6.09
C ARG A 15 -9.49 -11.34 -4.58
N LYS A 16 -9.12 -12.42 -3.89
CA LYS A 16 -8.82 -12.43 -2.44
C LYS A 16 -7.61 -11.56 -2.13
N TYR A 17 -6.51 -11.69 -2.89
CA TYR A 17 -5.28 -10.94 -2.65
C TYR A 17 -5.28 -9.52 -3.23
N ARG A 18 -6.06 -9.26 -4.29
CA ARG A 18 -6.10 -7.93 -4.93
C ARG A 18 -6.59 -6.84 -3.97
N LYS A 19 -7.68 -7.06 -3.26
CA LYS A 19 -8.26 -6.05 -2.35
C LYS A 19 -7.25 -5.50 -1.33
N PRO A 20 -6.54 -6.34 -0.55
CA PRO A 20 -5.56 -5.84 0.42
C PRO A 20 -4.38 -5.12 -0.25
N ILE A 21 -3.93 -5.57 -1.42
CA ILE A 21 -2.87 -4.88 -2.18
C ILE A 21 -3.31 -3.48 -2.60
N GLU A 22 -4.54 -3.32 -3.08
CA GLU A 22 -5.07 -2.00 -3.45
C GLU A 22 -5.23 -1.08 -2.25
N THR A 23 -5.79 -1.57 -1.15
CA THR A 23 -5.94 -0.80 0.09
C THR A 23 -4.58 -0.31 0.59
N LEU A 24 -3.58 -1.19 0.63
CA LEU A 24 -2.23 -0.83 1.05
C LEU A 24 -1.61 0.22 0.11
N PHE A 25 -1.80 0.07 -1.20
CA PHE A 25 -1.26 1.02 -2.17
C PHE A 25 -1.94 2.40 -2.08
N SER A 26 -3.25 2.45 -1.84
CA SER A 26 -3.97 3.70 -1.58
C SER A 26 -3.44 4.41 -0.34
N GLN A 27 -3.25 3.69 0.77
CA GLN A 27 -2.66 4.26 2.00
C GLN A 27 -1.25 4.81 1.77
N LEU A 28 -0.40 4.06 1.06
CA LEU A 28 0.94 4.53 0.68
C LEU A 28 0.90 5.77 -0.23
N CYS A 29 -0.08 5.85 -1.13
CA CYS A 29 -0.26 6.99 -2.01
C CYS A 29 -0.73 8.24 -1.26
N ASP A 30 -1.68 8.10 -0.34
CA ASP A 30 -2.29 9.25 0.33
C ASP A 30 -1.46 9.70 1.54
N GLN A 31 -1.13 8.77 2.45
CA GLN A 31 -0.46 9.10 3.72
C GLN A 31 1.05 9.30 3.56
N PHE A 32 1.69 8.51 2.69
CA PHE A 32 3.13 8.58 2.46
C PHE A 32 3.51 9.30 1.16
N MET A 33 2.52 9.75 0.37
CA MET A 33 2.74 10.41 -0.91
C MET A 33 3.76 9.68 -1.79
N ILE A 34 3.67 8.35 -1.88
CA ILE A 34 4.74 7.51 -2.48
C ILE A 34 5.07 7.87 -3.93
N ARG A 35 4.11 8.45 -4.65
CA ARG A 35 4.27 8.92 -6.04
C ARG A 35 5.19 10.15 -6.18
N ARG A 36 5.42 10.91 -5.11
CA ARG A 36 6.27 12.11 -5.15
C ARG A 36 7.73 11.73 -4.92
N ASN A 37 8.55 11.88 -5.97
CA ASN A 37 9.99 11.77 -5.87
C ASN A 37 10.67 13.13 -6.10
N TYR A 38 11.56 13.51 -5.18
CA TYR A 38 12.38 14.72 -5.27
C TYR A 38 13.89 14.40 -5.22
N SER A 39 14.27 13.11 -5.16
CA SER A 39 15.70 12.76 -5.14
C SER A 39 16.29 12.92 -6.53
N LYS A 40 17.47 13.55 -6.60
CA LYS A 40 18.23 13.72 -7.84
C LYS A 40 19.06 12.48 -8.20
N SER A 41 19.23 11.54 -7.26
CA SER A 41 20.02 10.31 -7.41
C SER A 41 19.18 9.06 -7.16
N PHE A 42 19.56 7.94 -7.79
CA PHE A 42 18.90 6.65 -7.66
C PHE A 42 18.97 6.07 -6.24
N ASP A 43 20.10 6.24 -5.56
CA ASP A 43 20.26 5.75 -4.19
C ASP A 43 19.30 6.45 -3.21
N GLY A 44 19.15 7.76 -3.34
CA GLY A 44 18.15 8.53 -2.59
C GLY A 44 16.71 8.11 -2.90
N PHE A 45 16.42 7.70 -4.13
CA PHE A 45 15.11 7.18 -4.53
C PHE A 45 14.82 5.85 -3.85
N LYS A 46 15.77 4.90 -3.90
CA LYS A 46 15.67 3.60 -3.23
C LYS A 46 15.43 3.77 -1.73
N ASN A 47 16.24 4.59 -1.07
CA ASN A 47 16.14 4.82 0.37
C ASN A 47 14.81 5.47 0.76
N ARG A 48 14.27 6.38 -0.08
CA ARG A 48 12.98 7.03 0.15
C ARG A 48 11.78 6.10 -0.07
N ILE A 49 11.82 5.19 -1.03
CA ILE A 49 10.78 4.17 -1.18
C ILE A 49 10.83 3.22 0.01
N LEU A 50 12.03 2.75 0.35
CA LEU A 50 12.23 1.81 1.45
C LEU A 50 11.73 2.39 2.78
N SER A 51 12.03 3.66 3.07
CA SER A 51 11.57 4.31 4.30
C SER A 51 10.04 4.44 4.37
N LYS A 52 9.36 4.73 3.25
CA LYS A 52 7.88 4.79 3.19
C LYS A 52 7.23 3.43 3.43
N ILE A 53 7.79 2.37 2.84
CA ILE A 53 7.32 1.00 3.07
C ILE A 53 7.54 0.61 4.54
N MET A 54 8.74 0.88 5.07
CA MET A 54 9.08 0.56 6.45
C MET A 54 8.20 1.32 7.45
N ALA A 55 7.90 2.60 7.20
CA ALA A 55 7.00 3.37 8.05
C ALA A 55 5.59 2.77 8.10
N MET A 56 5.04 2.31 6.96
CA MET A 56 3.78 1.56 6.95
C MET A 56 3.86 0.28 7.80
N THR A 57 4.93 -0.51 7.65
CA THR A 57 5.12 -1.74 8.43
C THR A 57 5.22 -1.46 9.93
N VAL A 58 5.90 -0.38 10.33
CA VAL A 58 6.01 0.02 11.75
C VAL A 58 4.64 0.39 12.31
N ILE A 59 3.82 1.17 11.59
CA ILE A 59 2.45 1.51 12.03
C ILE A 59 1.61 0.25 12.20
N GLN A 60 1.69 -0.68 11.24
CA GLN A 60 1.00 -1.98 11.33
C GLN A 60 1.46 -2.80 12.53
N CYS A 61 2.76 -2.78 12.84
CA CYS A 61 3.34 -3.45 13.99
C CYS A 61 2.81 -2.85 15.30
N ILE A 62 2.81 -1.52 15.42
CA ILE A 62 2.27 -0.80 16.58
C ILE A 62 0.79 -1.10 16.76
N ASN A 63 0.00 -1.10 15.69
CA ASN A 63 -1.42 -1.45 15.75
C ASN A 63 -1.63 -2.89 16.25
N LYS A 64 -0.82 -3.84 15.77
CA LYS A 64 -0.84 -5.23 16.22
C LYS A 64 -0.48 -5.36 17.71
N GLN A 65 0.52 -4.62 18.19
CA GLN A 65 0.88 -4.60 19.61
C GLN A 65 -0.24 -4.04 20.49
N ASN A 66 -1.02 -3.10 19.97
CA ASN A 66 -2.16 -2.50 20.65
C ASN A 66 -3.48 -3.29 20.48
N ASN A 67 -3.44 -4.53 19.96
CA ASN A 67 -4.61 -5.35 19.64
C ASN A 67 -5.64 -4.66 18.72
N ARG A 68 -5.18 -3.72 17.88
CA ARG A 68 -6.00 -3.03 16.88
C ARG A 68 -5.88 -3.73 15.53
N ASN A 69 -6.88 -3.54 14.67
CA ASN A 69 -6.86 -4.11 13.33
C ASN A 69 -5.66 -3.56 12.51
N ILE A 70 -5.00 -4.45 11.78
CA ILE A 70 -3.78 -4.13 11.02
C ILE A 70 -4.08 -3.24 9.81
N ASN A 71 -5.28 -3.36 9.25
CA ASN A 71 -5.71 -2.66 8.03
C ASN A 71 -6.55 -1.40 8.32
N ASN A 72 -6.43 -0.81 9.50
CA ASN A 72 -7.20 0.39 9.85
C ASN A 72 -6.72 1.62 9.09
#